data_AF-A0A3B1CWH4-F1
#
_entry.id   AF-A0A3B1CWH4-F1
#
_cell.length_a   1.000
_cell.length_b   1.000
_cell.length_c   1.000
_cell.angle_alpha   90.00
_cell.angle_beta   90.00
_cell.angle_gamma   90.00
#
_symmetry.space_group_name_H-M   'P 1'
#
loop_
_entity.id
_entity.type
_entity.pdbx_description
1 polymer ?
#
loop_
_entity_poly.entity_id
_entity_poly.type
_entity_poly.pdbx_seq_one_letter_code
_entity_poly.pdbx_strand_id
1 'polypeptide(L)'
;GGKMDKTMVEKVTNDAVAYIKSIAERRGRNVQWAEDAVRKSVSITAGEALKLGVIDLVSKDIGDLLDRIDGMKVKTPAGERVLHTRGAAVVRKEMGLRLKILALISNPNIAYILMLLGFYGLFFEFTNPGSIFPGVVGGICLILAFYAFQTLPVNYAGLLLIVLAVILFILEIKITSGGVLTIGGIISMIIGSIMLFESPDPFIKLSIYLIVPAVLITAFFFSVTVGLVVKAWKRKPVTGVEGLVGLEGVAHTDIFEDGMALVHGEYWRAYSDEPVKKGEKVIVESVSGLRIKVRKEERR
;
A
#
# COMPACT_ATOMS: atom_id res chain seq x y z
N GLY A 1 4.08 -17.35 -14.24
CA GLY A 1 4.79 -17.49 -15.53
C GLY A 1 5.26 -18.91 -15.68
N GLY A 2 4.87 -19.59 -16.75
CA GLY A 2 5.46 -20.89 -17.09
C GLY A 2 6.85 -20.69 -17.67
N LYS A 3 7.84 -21.48 -17.22
CA LYS A 3 9.16 -21.52 -17.86
C LYS A 3 8.95 -21.79 -19.35
N MET A 4 9.54 -20.96 -20.22
CA MET A 4 9.52 -21.21 -21.67
C MET A 4 10.02 -22.63 -21.94
N ASP A 5 9.35 -23.33 -22.85
CA ASP A 5 9.81 -24.63 -23.33
C ASP A 5 11.26 -24.52 -23.84
N LYS A 6 12.08 -25.53 -23.58
CA LYS A 6 13.51 -25.51 -23.94
C LYS A 6 13.70 -25.23 -25.44
N THR A 7 12.84 -25.81 -26.27
CA THR A 7 12.83 -25.58 -27.71
C THR A 7 12.56 -24.12 -28.07
N MET A 8 11.66 -23.46 -27.34
CA MET A 8 11.36 -22.04 -27.55
C MET A 8 12.51 -21.15 -27.10
N VAL A 9 13.17 -21.48 -25.97
CA VAL A 9 14.37 -20.76 -25.51
C VAL A 9 15.49 -20.85 -26.56
N GLU A 10 15.73 -22.04 -27.11
CA GLU A 10 16.73 -22.23 -28.16
C GLU A 10 16.39 -21.45 -29.43
N LYS A 11 15.14 -21.45 -29.87
CA LYS A 11 14.68 -20.67 -31.04
C LYS A 11 14.90 -19.17 -30.84
N VAL A 12 14.48 -18.63 -29.70
CA VAL A 12 14.65 -17.21 -29.39
C VAL A 12 16.13 -16.84 -29.27
N THR A 13 16.94 -17.72 -28.68
CA THR A 13 18.40 -17.52 -28.59
C THR A 13 19.03 -17.49 -29.99
N ASN A 14 18.67 -18.43 -30.86
CA ASN A 14 19.20 -18.50 -32.22
C ASN A 14 18.81 -17.28 -33.06
N ASP A 15 17.57 -16.79 -32.93
CA ASP A 15 17.12 -15.56 -33.59
C ASP A 15 17.90 -14.33 -33.10
N ALA A 16 18.06 -14.18 -31.78
CA ALA A 16 18.86 -13.10 -31.20
C ALA A 16 20.35 -13.16 -31.62
N VAL A 17 20.92 -14.37 -31.72
CA VAL A 17 22.28 -14.59 -32.22
C VAL A 17 22.40 -14.17 -33.69
N ALA A 18 21.46 -14.59 -34.55
CA ALA A 18 21.46 -14.17 -35.95
C ALA A 18 21.37 -12.65 -36.09
N TYR A 19 20.51 -12.02 -35.28
CA TYR A 19 20.34 -10.57 -35.26
C TYR A 19 21.62 -9.84 -34.83
N ILE A 20 22.22 -10.20 -33.69
CA ILE A 20 23.42 -9.51 -33.20
C ILE A 20 24.63 -9.73 -34.12
N LYS A 21 24.76 -10.91 -34.73
CA LYS A 21 25.80 -11.19 -35.73
C LYS A 21 25.65 -10.28 -36.95
N SER A 22 24.43 -10.12 -37.47
CA SER A 22 24.17 -9.23 -38.61
C SER A 22 24.56 -7.77 -38.31
N ILE A 23 24.34 -7.29 -37.09
CA ILE A 23 24.74 -5.95 -36.65
C ILE A 23 26.26 -5.85 -36.56
N ALA A 24 26.90 -6.84 -35.95
CA ALA A 24 28.35 -6.89 -35.78
C ALA A 24 29.06 -6.90 -37.15
N GLU A 25 28.62 -7.77 -38.07
CA GLU A 25 29.16 -7.84 -39.44
C GLU A 25 29.00 -6.53 -40.20
N ARG A 26 27.78 -5.95 -40.19
CA ARG A 26 27.51 -4.68 -40.87
C ARG A 26 28.36 -3.52 -40.33
N ARG A 27 28.75 -3.58 -39.06
CA ARG A 27 29.59 -2.58 -38.39
C ARG A 27 31.06 -2.95 -38.31
N GLY A 28 31.48 -4.10 -38.84
CA GLY A 28 32.87 -4.57 -38.80
C GLY A 28 33.37 -4.87 -37.38
N ARG A 29 32.50 -5.37 -36.50
CA ARG A 29 32.80 -5.72 -35.10
C ARG A 29 33.00 -7.21 -34.93
N ASN A 30 33.54 -7.58 -33.77
CA ASN A 30 33.78 -8.97 -33.41
C ASN A 30 32.48 -9.77 -33.27
N VAL A 31 32.19 -10.53 -34.33
CA VAL A 31 30.99 -11.37 -34.48
C VAL A 31 30.98 -12.51 -33.47
N GLN A 32 32.14 -13.11 -33.22
CA GLN A 32 32.27 -14.24 -32.29
C GLN A 32 31.92 -13.83 -30.87
N TRP A 33 32.47 -12.70 -30.42
CA TRP A 33 32.14 -12.15 -29.10
C TRP A 33 30.65 -11.78 -29.01
N ALA A 34 30.07 -11.17 -30.05
CA ALA A 34 28.67 -10.82 -30.07
C ALA A 34 27.74 -12.04 -29.94
N GLU A 35 28.09 -13.16 -30.58
CA GLU A 35 27.38 -14.43 -30.41
C GLU A 35 27.56 -15.01 -29.00
N ASP A 36 28.79 -15.03 -28.48
CA ASP A 36 29.09 -15.54 -27.15
C ASP A 36 28.39 -14.72 -26.05
N ALA A 37 28.24 -13.40 -26.24
CA ALA A 37 27.51 -12.53 -25.32
C ALA A 37 26.04 -12.97 -25.16
N VAL A 38 25.41 -13.47 -26.23
CA VAL A 38 24.03 -13.98 -26.20
C VAL A 38 23.98 -15.43 -25.70
N ARG A 39 24.80 -16.33 -26.27
CA ARG A 39 24.73 -17.77 -25.94
C ARG A 39 25.29 -18.12 -24.57
N LYS A 40 26.37 -17.46 -24.17
CA LYS A 40 27.15 -17.78 -22.97
C LYS A 40 27.03 -16.71 -21.88
N SER A 41 26.30 -15.62 -22.14
CA SER A 41 26.14 -14.50 -21.20
C SER A 41 27.48 -13.92 -20.71
N VAL A 42 28.50 -13.89 -21.58
CA VAL A 42 29.80 -13.32 -21.23
C VAL A 42 29.70 -11.80 -21.08
N SER A 43 30.44 -11.25 -20.13
CA SER A 43 30.63 -9.81 -19.94
C SER A 43 32.11 -9.48 -19.98
N ILE A 44 32.46 -8.31 -20.52
CA ILE A 44 33.85 -7.85 -20.67
C ILE A 44 33.96 -6.39 -20.21
N THR A 45 35.16 -6.02 -19.77
CA THR A 45 35.49 -4.65 -19.40
C THR A 45 35.65 -3.74 -20.63
N ALA A 46 35.61 -2.42 -20.44
CA ALA A 46 35.79 -1.46 -21.53
C ALA A 46 37.14 -1.64 -22.27
N GLY A 47 38.22 -1.98 -21.55
CA GLY A 47 39.54 -2.22 -22.15
C GLY A 47 39.59 -3.50 -22.99
N GLU A 48 38.95 -4.58 -22.53
CA GLU A 48 38.81 -5.82 -23.30
C GLU A 48 37.93 -5.61 -24.53
N ALA A 49 36.85 -4.84 -24.41
CA ALA A 49 35.97 -4.51 -25.53
C ALA A 49 36.72 -3.76 -26.64
N LEU A 50 37.65 -2.86 -26.27
CA LEU A 50 38.50 -2.19 -27.24
C LEU A 50 39.47 -3.16 -27.91
N LYS A 51 40.15 -4.01 -27.13
CA LYS A 51 41.10 -5.02 -27.65
C LYS A 51 40.44 -6.04 -28.58
N LEU A 52 39.21 -6.44 -28.25
CA LEU A 52 38.43 -7.39 -29.03
C LEU A 52 37.73 -6.74 -30.22
N GLY A 53 37.81 -5.41 -30.41
CA GLY A 53 37.17 -4.72 -31.54
C GLY A 53 35.64 -4.67 -31.43
N VAL A 54 35.10 -4.67 -30.21
CA VAL A 54 33.66 -4.53 -29.93
C VAL A 54 33.25 -3.05 -29.93
N ILE A 55 34.15 -2.17 -29.48
CA ILE A 55 33.99 -0.71 -29.46
C ILE A 55 35.17 -0.04 -30.19
N ASP A 56 35.03 1.25 -30.53
CA ASP A 56 36.09 2.02 -31.21
C ASP A 56 37.14 2.60 -30.26
N LEU A 57 36.69 3.05 -29.09
CA LEU A 57 37.51 3.83 -28.16
C LEU A 57 36.91 3.81 -26.77
N VAL A 58 37.73 4.17 -25.80
CA VAL A 58 37.32 4.43 -24.41
C VAL A 58 37.72 5.87 -24.07
N SER A 59 36.75 6.65 -23.60
CA SER A 59 36.93 8.06 -23.21
C SER A 59 36.49 8.30 -21.78
N LYS A 60 37.11 9.30 -21.14
CA LYS A 60 36.87 9.60 -19.72
C LYS A 60 35.61 10.42 -19.48
N ASP A 61 35.31 11.33 -20.41
CA ASP A 61 34.16 12.22 -20.36
C ASP A 61 33.73 12.62 -21.79
N ILE A 62 32.69 13.44 -21.88
CA ILE A 62 32.13 13.91 -23.15
C ILE A 62 33.13 14.80 -23.90
N GLY A 63 33.96 15.58 -23.20
CA GLY A 63 34.95 16.45 -23.83
C GLY A 63 36.06 15.64 -24.52
N ASP A 64 36.68 14.72 -23.80
CA ASP A 64 37.68 13.80 -24.34
C ASP A 64 37.11 12.94 -25.49
N LEU A 65 35.83 12.54 -25.41
CA LEU A 65 35.16 11.85 -26.51
C LEU A 65 35.07 12.74 -27.76
N LEU A 66 34.60 13.99 -27.63
CA LEU A 66 34.42 14.91 -28.76
C LEU A 66 35.75 15.26 -29.43
N ASP A 67 36.83 15.38 -28.65
CA ASP A 67 38.17 15.61 -29.20
C ASP A 67 38.73 14.41 -29.95
N ARG A 68 38.49 13.19 -29.47
CA ARG A 68 39.01 11.96 -30.10
C ARG A 68 38.24 11.53 -31.34
N ILE A 69 36.94 11.80 -31.40
CA ILE A 69 36.11 11.43 -32.56
C ILE A 69 36.14 12.47 -33.67
N ASP A 70 36.77 13.63 -33.44
CA ASP A 70 36.93 14.67 -34.45
C ASP A 70 37.76 14.15 -35.63
N GLY A 71 37.25 14.33 -36.84
CA GLY A 71 37.87 13.82 -38.07
C GLY A 71 37.63 12.33 -38.35
N MET A 72 36.95 11.59 -37.47
CA MET A 72 36.62 10.19 -37.74
C MET A 72 35.55 10.06 -38.84
N LYS A 73 35.72 9.07 -39.72
CA LYS A 73 34.72 8.69 -40.72
C LYS A 73 33.74 7.69 -40.13
N VAL A 74 32.44 8.00 -40.18
CA VAL A 74 31.37 7.11 -39.72
C VAL A 74 30.37 6.81 -40.83
N LYS A 75 29.92 5.55 -40.89
CA LYS A 75 28.83 5.14 -41.78
C LYS A 75 27.48 5.48 -41.15
N THR A 76 26.75 6.40 -41.78
CA THR A 76 25.37 6.75 -41.41
C THR A 76 24.38 6.18 -42.45
N PRO A 77 23.07 6.13 -42.16
CA PRO A 77 22.07 5.76 -43.17
C PRO A 77 22.09 6.66 -44.42
N ALA A 78 22.59 7.89 -44.30
CA ALA A 78 22.73 8.86 -45.37
C ALA A 78 24.11 8.79 -46.09
N GLY A 79 24.94 7.79 -45.78
CA GLY A 79 26.28 7.62 -46.34
C GLY A 79 27.41 7.83 -45.33
N GLU A 80 28.65 7.78 -45.82
CA GLU A 80 29.85 8.02 -45.02
C GLU A 80 29.98 9.53 -44.73
N ARG A 81 30.14 9.90 -43.46
CA ARG A 81 30.34 11.29 -43.02
C ARG A 81 31.56 11.40 -42.13
N VAL A 82 32.32 12.47 -42.30
CA VAL A 82 33.39 12.85 -41.38
C VAL A 82 32.75 13.61 -40.22
N LEU A 83 33.10 13.23 -38.99
CA LEU A 83 32.67 13.92 -37.78
C LEU A 83 33.49 15.19 -37.58
N HIS A 84 32.80 16.30 -37.33
CA HIS A 84 33.39 17.56 -36.91
C HIS A 84 32.82 17.92 -35.54
N THR A 85 33.52 17.50 -34.50
CA THR A 85 33.05 17.51 -33.11
C THR A 85 33.85 18.42 -32.22
N ARG A 86 35.05 18.84 -32.64
CA ARG A 86 35.85 19.82 -31.90
C ARG A 86 35.13 21.17 -31.84
N GLY A 87 34.92 21.65 -30.61
CA GLY A 87 34.17 22.89 -30.36
C GLY A 87 32.66 22.79 -30.61
N ALA A 88 32.11 21.58 -30.81
CA ALA A 88 30.68 21.41 -30.98
C ALA A 88 29.90 21.77 -29.70
N ALA A 89 28.80 22.48 -29.86
CA ALA A 89 27.92 22.82 -28.74
C ALA A 89 27.19 21.56 -28.24
N VAL A 90 27.41 21.22 -26.95
CA VAL A 90 26.75 20.07 -26.32
C VAL A 90 25.35 20.46 -25.87
N VAL A 91 24.33 20.00 -26.59
CA VAL A 91 22.93 20.17 -26.19
C VAL A 91 22.47 18.94 -25.41
N ARG A 92 22.29 19.10 -24.10
CA ARG A 92 21.71 18.04 -23.25
C ARG A 92 20.20 18.02 -23.41
N LYS A 93 19.64 16.89 -23.83
CA LYS A 93 18.20 16.64 -23.80
C LYS A 93 17.85 15.98 -22.47
N GLU A 94 17.31 16.76 -21.55
CA GLU A 94 16.77 16.22 -20.31
C GLU A 94 15.45 15.47 -20.54
N MET A 95 15.10 14.59 -19.61
CA MET A 95 13.76 13.99 -19.60
C MET A 95 12.70 15.09 -19.45
N GLY A 96 11.77 15.15 -20.41
CA GLY A 96 10.58 15.99 -20.28
C GLY A 96 9.67 15.53 -19.15
N LEU A 97 8.70 16.38 -18.76
CA LEU A 97 7.76 16.11 -17.65
C LEU A 97 7.06 14.75 -17.78
N ARG A 98 6.58 14.41 -18.97
CA ARG A 98 5.93 13.12 -19.25
C ARG A 98 6.84 11.94 -18.92
N LEU A 99 8.10 11.99 -19.35
CA LEU A 99 9.07 10.92 -19.09
C LEU A 99 9.46 10.86 -17.62
N LYS A 100 9.59 12.01 -16.93
CA LYS A 100 9.82 12.06 -15.49
C LYS A 100 8.67 11.39 -14.71
N ILE A 101 7.41 11.67 -15.06
CA ILE A 101 6.23 11.05 -14.45
C ILE A 101 6.21 9.54 -14.72
N LEU A 102 6.42 9.12 -15.97
CA LEU A 102 6.46 7.70 -16.31
C LEU A 102 7.57 6.97 -15.57
N ALA A 103 8.78 7.53 -15.51
CA ALA A 103 9.91 6.97 -14.78
C ALA A 103 9.62 6.88 -13.27
N LEU A 104 8.92 7.87 -12.71
CA LEU A 104 8.51 7.89 -11.30
C LEU A 104 7.50 6.76 -11.02
N ILE A 105 6.47 6.61 -11.86
CA ILE A 105 5.42 5.60 -11.67
C ILE A 105 5.97 4.18 -11.92
N SER A 106 6.94 4.02 -12.82
CA SER A 106 7.62 2.74 -13.05
C SER A 106 8.57 2.32 -11.92
N ASN A 107 8.72 3.12 -10.86
CA ASN A 107 9.48 2.72 -9.68
C ASN A 107 8.62 1.81 -8.78
N PRO A 108 9.08 0.58 -8.44
CA PRO A 108 8.30 -0.38 -7.65
C PRO A 108 7.89 0.16 -6.26
N ASN A 109 8.75 0.97 -5.64
CA ASN A 109 8.45 1.61 -4.35
C ASN A 109 7.29 2.60 -4.47
N ILE A 110 7.25 3.37 -5.54
CA ILE A 110 6.22 4.39 -5.78
C ILE A 110 4.91 3.73 -6.16
N ALA A 111 4.97 2.70 -7.02
CA ALA A 111 3.82 1.88 -7.35
C ALA A 111 3.16 1.27 -6.09
N TYR A 112 3.99 0.77 -5.16
CA TYR A 112 3.52 0.24 -3.88
C TYR A 112 2.88 1.32 -2.97
N ILE A 113 3.48 2.51 -2.87
CA ILE A 113 2.89 3.64 -2.11
C ILE A 113 1.54 4.03 -2.71
N LEU A 114 1.46 4.17 -4.04
CA LEU A 114 0.22 4.49 -4.74
C LEU A 114 -0.84 3.42 -4.47
N MET A 115 -0.47 2.14 -4.48
CA MET A 115 -1.38 1.05 -4.14
C MET A 115 -1.90 1.16 -2.70
N LEU A 116 -1.02 1.40 -1.72
CA LEU A 116 -1.43 1.56 -0.31
C LEU A 116 -2.35 2.77 -0.12
N LEU A 117 -1.97 3.94 -0.65
CA LEU A 117 -2.81 5.14 -0.62
C LEU A 117 -4.16 4.89 -1.29
N GLY A 118 -4.14 4.12 -2.37
CA GLY A 118 -5.32 3.65 -3.07
C GLY A 118 -6.27 2.87 -2.17
N PHE A 119 -5.77 1.82 -1.51
CA PHE A 119 -6.53 1.03 -0.57
C PHE A 119 -7.00 1.84 0.65
N TYR A 120 -6.17 2.73 1.18
CA TYR A 120 -6.56 3.61 2.28
C TYR A 120 -7.67 4.58 1.88
N GLY A 121 -7.60 5.18 0.69
CA GLY A 121 -8.64 6.07 0.18
C GLY A 121 -9.99 5.35 0.08
N LEU A 122 -10.01 4.14 -0.48
CA LEU A 122 -11.21 3.29 -0.51
C LEU A 122 -11.68 2.90 0.89
N PHE A 123 -10.76 2.53 1.78
CA PHE A 123 -11.08 2.20 3.17
C PHE A 123 -11.79 3.35 3.90
N PHE A 124 -11.29 4.58 3.74
CA PHE A 124 -11.90 5.75 4.38
C PHE A 124 -13.27 6.09 3.80
N GLU A 125 -13.46 5.96 2.48
CA GLU A 125 -14.76 6.11 1.82
C GLU A 125 -15.78 5.09 2.34
N PHE A 126 -15.39 3.82 2.45
CA PHE A 126 -16.29 2.76 2.93
C PHE A 126 -16.65 2.91 4.41
N THR A 127 -15.74 3.43 5.23
CA THR A 127 -15.98 3.59 6.67
C THR A 127 -16.76 4.87 6.99
N ASN A 128 -16.58 5.92 6.19
CA ASN A 128 -17.28 7.20 6.36
C ASN A 128 -18.00 7.56 5.05
N PRO A 129 -19.18 6.96 4.79
CA PRO A 129 -19.95 7.25 3.59
C PRO A 129 -20.24 8.75 3.46
N GLY A 130 -19.96 9.33 2.29
CA GLY A 130 -20.23 10.74 1.99
C GLY A 130 -19.00 11.64 1.90
N SER A 131 -17.82 11.14 2.27
CA SER A 131 -16.54 11.81 2.01
C SER A 131 -16.00 11.39 0.64
N ILE A 132 -16.52 11.98 -0.45
CA ILE A 132 -16.18 11.63 -1.85
C ILE A 132 -14.67 11.75 -2.16
N PHE A 133 -13.97 12.63 -1.44
CA PHE A 133 -12.58 13.00 -1.72
C PHE A 133 -11.59 11.81 -1.55
N PRO A 134 -11.55 11.11 -0.39
CA PRO A 134 -10.78 9.87 -0.22
C PRO A 134 -11.01 8.81 -1.29
N GLY A 135 -12.27 8.56 -1.69
CA GLY A 135 -12.59 7.55 -2.70
C GLY A 135 -12.04 7.91 -4.08
N VAL A 136 -12.17 9.16 -4.51
CA VAL A 136 -11.63 9.63 -5.80
C VAL A 136 -10.11 9.58 -5.83
N VAL A 137 -9.45 10.10 -4.79
CA VAL A 137 -7.98 10.07 -4.69
C VAL A 137 -7.50 8.62 -4.64
N GLY A 138 -8.15 7.76 -3.85
CA GLY A 138 -7.84 6.35 -3.76
C GLY A 138 -7.98 5.63 -5.10
N GLY A 139 -9.08 5.87 -5.82
CA GLY A 139 -9.32 5.31 -7.15
C GLY A 139 -8.25 5.71 -8.17
N ILE A 140 -7.87 6.98 -8.22
CA ILE A 140 -6.79 7.47 -9.10
C ILE A 140 -5.47 6.80 -8.73
N CYS A 141 -5.13 6.74 -7.44
CA CYS A 141 -3.91 6.09 -6.97
C CYS A 141 -3.86 4.59 -7.36
N LEU A 142 -4.97 3.86 -7.25
CA LEU A 142 -5.04 2.46 -7.68
C LEU A 142 -4.87 2.31 -9.20
N ILE A 143 -5.51 3.16 -10.00
CA ILE A 143 -5.35 3.13 -11.46
C ILE A 143 -3.88 3.34 -11.85
N LEU A 144 -3.21 4.31 -11.24
CA LEU A 144 -1.79 4.57 -11.47
C LEU A 144 -0.90 3.42 -10.99
N ALA A 145 -1.21 2.80 -9.85
CA ALA A 145 -0.51 1.62 -9.37
C ALA A 145 -0.66 0.43 -10.33
N PHE A 146 -1.88 0.17 -10.83
CA PHE A 146 -2.11 -0.90 -11.81
C PHE A 146 -1.40 -0.63 -13.14
N TYR A 147 -1.32 0.62 -13.58
CA TYR A 147 -0.52 0.99 -14.74
C TYR A 147 0.97 0.66 -14.52
N ALA A 148 1.52 0.98 -13.35
CA ALA A 148 2.90 0.60 -13.00
C ALA A 148 3.09 -0.92 -13.00
N PHE A 149 2.12 -1.67 -12.47
CA PHE A 149 2.15 -3.13 -12.37
C PHE A 149 2.16 -3.82 -13.74
N GLN A 150 1.65 -3.19 -14.79
CA GLN A 150 1.78 -3.72 -16.15
C GLN A 150 3.24 -3.79 -16.62
N THR A 151 4.09 -2.90 -16.10
CA THR A 151 5.51 -2.81 -16.48
C THR A 151 6.45 -3.57 -15.52
N LEU A 152 5.95 -3.95 -14.34
CA LEU A 152 6.72 -4.61 -13.30
C LEU A 152 6.37 -6.11 -13.24
N PRO A 153 7.33 -6.98 -12.87
CA PRO A 153 7.07 -8.42 -12.72
C PRO A 153 6.31 -8.70 -11.42
N VAL A 154 5.00 -8.42 -11.42
CA VAL A 154 4.14 -8.60 -10.24
C VAL A 154 3.87 -10.07 -9.98
N ASN A 155 4.10 -10.50 -8.75
CA ASN A 155 3.64 -11.79 -8.25
C ASN A 155 2.20 -11.66 -7.72
N TYR A 156 1.27 -12.33 -8.39
CA TYR A 156 -0.15 -12.28 -8.04
C TYR A 156 -0.45 -12.83 -6.64
N ALA A 157 0.33 -13.79 -6.11
CA ALA A 157 0.14 -14.26 -4.75
C ALA A 157 0.46 -13.15 -3.73
N GLY A 158 1.54 -12.39 -3.98
CA GLY A 158 1.89 -11.23 -3.16
C GLY A 158 0.80 -10.16 -3.18
N LEU A 159 0.27 -9.84 -4.37
CA LEU A 159 -0.83 -8.90 -4.54
C LEU A 159 -2.11 -9.36 -3.79
N LEU A 160 -2.49 -10.63 -3.95
CA LEU A 160 -3.66 -11.19 -3.29
C LEU A 160 -3.54 -11.19 -1.76
N LEU A 161 -2.33 -11.43 -1.23
CA LEU A 161 -2.08 -11.32 0.22
C LEU A 161 -2.24 -9.90 0.75
N ILE A 162 -1.85 -8.88 -0.02
CA ILE A 162 -2.06 -7.48 0.35
C ILE A 162 -3.55 -7.13 0.31
N VAL A 163 -4.26 -7.55 -0.74
CA VAL A 163 -5.72 -7.38 -0.82
C VAL A 163 -6.41 -8.08 0.36
N LEU A 164 -5.99 -9.30 0.70
CA LEU A 164 -6.47 -10.03 1.87
C LEU A 164 -6.21 -9.25 3.16
N ALA A 165 -5.01 -8.67 3.33
CA ALA A 165 -4.70 -7.85 4.49
C ALA A 165 -5.68 -6.68 4.65
N VAL A 166 -5.95 -5.95 3.56
CA VAL A 166 -6.91 -4.84 3.54
C VAL A 166 -8.32 -5.33 3.92
N ILE A 167 -8.76 -6.47 3.38
CA ILE A 167 -10.05 -7.07 3.73
C ILE A 167 -10.10 -7.44 5.22
N LEU A 168 -9.06 -8.08 5.76
CA LEU A 168 -8.99 -8.46 7.17
C LEU A 168 -9.06 -7.23 8.08
N PHE A 169 -8.37 -6.15 7.73
CA PHE A 169 -8.44 -4.89 8.45
C PHE A 169 -9.84 -4.25 8.41
N ILE A 170 -10.53 -4.28 7.27
CA ILE A 170 -11.93 -3.82 7.16
C ILE A 170 -12.85 -4.70 8.01
N LEU A 171 -12.66 -6.03 7.95
CA LEU A 171 -13.49 -6.98 8.68
C LEU A 171 -13.33 -6.84 10.20
N GLU A 172 -12.15 -6.52 10.72
CA GLU A 172 -11.96 -6.26 12.16
C GLU A 172 -12.85 -5.12 12.67
N ILE A 173 -13.12 -4.11 11.85
CA ILE A 173 -13.98 -2.98 12.24
C ILE A 173 -15.45 -3.40 12.29
N LYS A 174 -15.86 -4.29 11.38
CA LYS A 174 -17.26 -4.77 11.31
C LYS A 174 -17.54 -5.93 12.26
N ILE A 175 -16.55 -6.78 12.47
CA ILE A 175 -16.62 -8.01 13.26
C ILE A 175 -15.57 -7.88 14.35
N THR A 176 -16.03 -7.71 15.60
CA THR A 176 -15.13 -7.61 16.75
C THR A 176 -14.45 -8.95 16.99
N SER A 177 -13.26 -9.14 16.39
CA SER A 177 -12.49 -10.38 16.51
C SER A 177 -11.50 -10.35 17.68
N GLY A 178 -11.37 -9.20 18.36
CA GLY A 178 -10.41 -9.00 19.44
C GLY A 178 -8.97 -8.83 18.96
N GLY A 179 -8.76 -8.45 17.69
CA GLY A 179 -7.43 -8.21 17.10
C GLY A 179 -6.84 -9.39 16.32
N VAL A 180 -7.54 -10.52 16.23
CA VAL A 180 -7.06 -11.69 15.48
C VAL A 180 -6.97 -11.39 13.98
N LEU A 181 -7.99 -10.72 13.42
CA LEU A 181 -7.97 -10.32 12.01
C LEU A 181 -6.89 -9.28 11.74
N THR A 182 -6.61 -8.38 12.70
CA THR A 182 -5.52 -7.40 12.60
C THR A 182 -4.15 -8.07 12.53
N ILE A 183 -3.89 -9.06 13.38
CA ILE A 183 -2.62 -9.83 13.35
C ILE A 183 -2.50 -10.58 12.02
N GLY A 184 -3.56 -11.24 11.58
CA GLY A 184 -3.60 -11.91 10.27
C GLY A 184 -3.32 -10.93 9.13
N GLY A 185 -3.93 -9.75 9.16
CA GLY A 185 -3.74 -8.69 8.18
C GLY A 185 -2.29 -8.19 8.14
N ILE A 186 -1.65 -7.99 9.30
CA ILE A 186 -0.24 -7.59 9.37
C ILE A 186 0.67 -8.67 8.74
N ILE A 187 0.45 -9.94 9.08
CA ILE A 187 1.23 -11.06 8.53
C ILE A 187 1.05 -11.14 7.01
N SER A 188 -0.20 -11.10 6.55
CA SER A 188 -0.52 -11.11 5.11
C SER A 188 0.10 -9.91 4.38
N MET A 189 0.08 -8.72 4.98
CA MET A 189 0.69 -7.52 4.40
C MET A 189 2.22 -7.66 4.30
N ILE A 190 2.90 -8.17 5.34
CA ILE A 190 4.36 -8.37 5.33
C ILE A 190 4.74 -9.36 4.23
N ILE A 191 4.15 -10.56 4.24
CA ILE A 191 4.47 -11.61 3.27
C ILE A 191 4.11 -11.14 1.85
N GLY A 192 2.94 -10.53 1.70
CA GLY A 192 2.48 -9.99 0.43
C GLY A 192 3.42 -8.92 -0.13
N SER A 193 3.90 -8.00 0.72
CA SER A 193 4.82 -6.92 0.31
C SER A 193 6.21 -7.45 -0.07
N ILE A 194 6.72 -8.47 0.64
CA ILE A 194 7.99 -9.11 0.30
C ILE A 194 7.88 -9.86 -1.04
N MET A 195 6.74 -10.50 -1.30
CA MET A 195 6.52 -11.28 -2.51
C MET A 195 6.09 -10.45 -3.72
N LEU A 196 5.60 -9.22 -3.53
CA LEU A 196 4.84 -8.48 -4.56
C LEU A 196 5.55 -8.33 -5.91
N PHE A 197 6.85 -8.07 -5.92
CA PHE A 197 7.64 -7.98 -7.15
C PHE A 197 8.71 -9.06 -7.19
N GLU A 198 8.63 -9.94 -8.19
CA GLU A 198 9.54 -11.07 -8.36
C GLU A 198 10.56 -10.75 -9.45
N SER A 199 11.75 -10.30 -9.07
CA SER A 199 12.83 -9.98 -10.01
C SER A 199 14.20 -10.47 -9.51
N PRO A 200 15.06 -11.00 -10.40
CA PRO A 200 16.47 -11.24 -10.08
C PRO A 200 17.25 -9.94 -9.87
N ASP A 201 16.77 -8.81 -10.39
CA ASP A 201 17.39 -7.50 -10.22
C ASP A 201 17.00 -6.87 -8.85
N PRO A 202 17.97 -6.57 -7.96
CA PRO A 202 17.71 -5.87 -6.71
C PRO A 202 16.97 -4.53 -6.86
N PHE A 203 17.12 -3.81 -7.98
CA PHE A 203 16.50 -2.50 -8.20
C PHE A 203 14.98 -2.59 -8.44
N ILE A 204 14.48 -3.76 -8.86
CA ILE A 204 13.05 -3.99 -9.13
C ILE A 204 12.33 -4.53 -7.88
N LYS A 205 13.08 -4.95 -6.85
CA LYS A 205 12.50 -5.39 -5.57
C LYS A 205 12.03 -4.21 -4.73
N LEU A 206 11.04 -4.47 -3.89
CA LEU A 206 10.62 -3.50 -2.88
C LEU A 206 11.73 -3.29 -1.84
N SER A 207 11.96 -2.02 -1.51
CA SER A 207 12.90 -1.66 -0.46
C SER A 207 12.35 -2.08 0.90
N ILE A 208 13.14 -2.81 1.69
CA ILE A 208 12.78 -3.14 3.07
C ILE A 208 12.56 -1.88 3.93
N TYR A 209 13.28 -0.80 3.61
CA TYR A 209 13.14 0.51 4.23
C TYR A 209 11.79 1.18 3.92
N LEU A 210 11.04 0.69 2.93
CA LEU A 210 9.67 1.11 2.67
C LEU A 210 8.66 0.17 3.33
N ILE A 211 8.88 -1.14 3.20
CA ILE A 211 7.97 -2.16 3.74
C ILE A 211 7.83 -1.99 5.26
N VAL A 212 8.94 -1.89 5.99
CA VAL A 212 8.92 -1.86 7.46
C VAL A 212 8.14 -0.65 7.98
N PRO A 213 8.41 0.61 7.56
CA PRO A 213 7.60 1.75 7.98
C PRO A 213 6.14 1.65 7.55
N ALA A 214 5.85 1.20 6.32
CA ALA A 214 4.48 1.08 5.84
C ALA A 214 3.66 0.09 6.68
N VAL A 215 4.24 -1.08 6.97
CA VAL A 215 3.61 -2.09 7.84
C VAL A 215 3.45 -1.55 9.26
N LEU A 216 4.48 -0.91 9.83
CA LEU A 216 4.41 -0.37 11.18
C LEU A 216 3.35 0.72 11.34
N ILE A 217 3.26 1.65 10.38
CA ILE A 217 2.23 2.70 10.37
C ILE A 217 0.85 2.07 10.26
N THR A 218 0.69 1.10 9.36
CA THR A 218 -0.59 0.38 9.17
C THR A 218 -1.00 -0.37 10.43
N ALA A 219 -0.08 -1.15 11.00
CA ALA A 219 -0.28 -1.91 12.23
C ALA A 219 -0.64 -0.99 13.41
N PHE A 220 0.10 0.11 13.57
CA PHE A 220 -0.17 1.10 14.61
C PHE A 220 -1.56 1.73 14.45
N PHE A 221 -1.91 2.18 13.25
CA PHE A 221 -3.21 2.78 12.95
C PHE A 221 -4.38 1.84 13.30
N PHE A 222 -4.33 0.58 12.84
CA PHE A 222 -5.40 -0.38 13.13
C PHE A 222 -5.42 -0.81 14.60
N SER A 223 -4.25 -1.00 15.25
CA SER A 223 -4.19 -1.34 16.67
C SER A 223 -4.80 -0.24 17.56
N VAL A 224 -4.48 1.03 17.26
CA VAL A 224 -5.07 2.18 17.99
C VAL A 224 -6.57 2.25 17.74
N THR A 225 -7.02 2.08 16.50
CA THR A 225 -8.45 2.12 16.15
C THR A 225 -9.23 1.05 16.90
N VAL A 226 -8.75 -0.21 16.90
CA VAL A 226 -9.35 -1.31 17.66
C VAL A 226 -9.36 -1.00 19.16
N GLY A 227 -8.25 -0.48 19.70
CA GLY A 227 -8.16 -0.09 21.11
C GLY A 227 -9.19 0.99 21.50
N LEU A 228 -9.42 1.98 20.64
CA LEU A 228 -10.42 3.03 20.84
C LEU A 228 -11.85 2.47 20.74
N VAL A 229 -12.13 1.59 19.78
CA VAL A 229 -13.45 0.95 19.63
C VAL A 229 -13.77 0.09 20.85
N VAL A 230 -12.83 -0.77 21.28
CA VAL A 230 -13.00 -1.60 22.48
C VAL A 230 -13.18 -0.73 23.72
N LYS A 231 -12.43 0.37 23.84
CA LYS A 231 -12.60 1.32 24.95
C LYS A 231 -13.96 2.01 24.91
N ALA A 232 -14.46 2.36 23.73
CA ALA A 232 -15.80 2.94 23.56
C ALA A 232 -16.90 1.95 23.94
N TRP A 233 -16.77 0.68 23.56
CA TRP A 233 -17.74 -0.37 23.90
C TRP A 233 -17.72 -0.75 25.39
N LYS A 234 -16.56 -0.66 26.05
CA LYS A 234 -16.46 -0.88 27.50
C LYS A 234 -17.00 0.28 28.34
N ARG A 235 -17.26 1.45 27.74
CA ARG A 235 -17.93 2.54 28.46
C ARG A 235 -19.41 2.19 28.56
N LYS A 236 -19.92 2.09 29.80
CA LYS A 236 -21.35 1.91 30.05
C LYS A 236 -22.15 3.01 29.33
N PRO A 237 -23.28 2.69 28.69
CA PRO A 237 -24.16 3.70 28.11
C PRO A 237 -24.54 4.71 29.19
N VAL A 238 -24.28 6.00 28.95
CA VAL A 238 -24.61 7.10 29.89
C VAL A 238 -25.95 7.75 29.53
N THR A 239 -26.62 7.25 28.49
CA THR A 239 -27.85 7.83 27.91
C THR A 239 -28.89 6.75 27.65
N GLY A 240 -30.15 7.02 28.01
CA GLY A 240 -31.29 6.10 27.83
C GLY A 240 -31.71 5.38 29.13
N VAL A 241 -32.67 4.46 29.02
CA VAL A 241 -33.24 3.67 30.15
C VAL A 241 -32.18 2.87 30.93
N GLU A 242 -31.05 2.53 30.32
CA GLU A 242 -29.94 1.81 30.96
C GLU A 242 -29.05 2.73 31.81
N GLY A 243 -29.04 4.04 31.53
CA GLY A 243 -28.31 5.04 32.33
C GLY A 243 -29.02 5.44 33.62
N LEU A 244 -30.30 5.06 33.78
CA LEU A 244 -31.08 5.31 34.99
C LEU A 244 -30.74 4.33 36.11
N VAL A 245 -30.26 3.13 35.78
CA VAL A 245 -29.94 2.08 36.76
C VAL A 245 -28.76 2.51 37.63
N GLY A 246 -28.97 2.54 38.94
CA GLY A 246 -27.98 2.98 39.93
C GLY A 246 -28.02 4.48 40.26
N LEU A 247 -28.89 5.27 39.62
CA LEU A 247 -29.09 6.67 40.01
C LEU A 247 -29.93 6.78 41.28
N GLU A 248 -29.63 7.80 42.09
CA GLU A 248 -30.45 8.23 43.23
C GLU A 248 -31.63 9.07 42.75
N GLY A 249 -32.78 8.88 43.42
CA GLY A 249 -33.99 9.66 43.22
C GLY A 249 -34.76 9.84 44.53
N VAL A 250 -35.91 10.50 44.43
CA VAL A 250 -36.80 10.73 45.57
C VAL A 250 -38.20 10.27 45.22
N ALA A 251 -38.84 9.52 46.13
CA ALA A 251 -40.23 9.11 45.98
C ALA A 251 -41.16 10.34 45.96
N HIS A 252 -41.86 10.58 44.85
CA HIS A 252 -42.79 11.70 44.70
C HIS A 252 -44.19 11.36 45.25
N THR A 253 -44.57 10.09 45.20
CA THR A 253 -45.73 9.50 45.88
C THR A 253 -45.26 8.36 46.79
N ASP A 254 -46.17 7.78 47.56
CA ASP A 254 -45.90 6.46 48.14
C ASP A 254 -45.74 5.44 46.99
N ILE A 255 -44.81 4.50 47.14
CA ILE A 255 -44.45 3.51 46.11
C ILE A 255 -44.49 2.10 46.73
N PHE A 256 -45.28 1.21 46.11
CA PHE A 256 -45.26 -0.23 46.38
C PHE A 256 -45.46 -0.97 45.05
N GLU A 257 -46.68 -1.36 44.67
CA GLU A 257 -46.96 -1.93 43.34
C GLU A 257 -46.98 -0.89 42.21
N ASP A 258 -47.24 0.37 42.55
CA ASP A 258 -47.23 1.50 41.64
C ASP A 258 -46.98 2.81 42.41
N GLY A 259 -46.51 3.84 41.71
CA GLY A 259 -46.16 5.13 42.28
C GLY A 259 -45.29 5.95 41.33
N MET A 260 -44.76 7.07 41.81
CA MET A 260 -43.86 7.95 41.04
C MET A 260 -42.61 8.30 41.83
N ALA A 261 -41.45 8.24 41.18
CA ALA A 261 -40.18 8.74 41.69
C ALA A 261 -39.62 9.83 40.77
N LEU A 262 -39.00 10.84 41.36
CA LEU A 262 -38.24 11.86 40.65
C LEU A 262 -36.79 11.39 40.55
N VAL A 263 -36.34 11.03 39.35
CA VAL A 263 -34.97 10.56 39.07
C VAL A 263 -34.39 11.45 37.99
N HIS A 264 -33.20 12.02 38.25
CA HIS A 264 -32.48 12.86 37.28
C HIS A 264 -33.31 14.03 36.71
N GLY A 265 -34.25 14.57 37.50
CA GLY A 265 -35.11 15.71 37.13
C GLY A 265 -36.40 15.35 36.38
N GLU A 266 -36.67 14.05 36.16
CA GLU A 266 -37.87 13.56 35.46
C GLU A 266 -38.75 12.68 36.36
N TYR A 267 -40.06 12.73 36.15
CA TYR A 267 -41.02 11.88 36.86
C TYR A 267 -41.15 10.53 36.16
N TRP A 268 -40.78 9.47 36.88
CA TRP A 268 -40.84 8.10 36.41
C TRP A 268 -41.86 7.31 37.22
N ARG A 269 -42.64 6.48 36.52
CA ARG A 269 -43.54 5.52 37.18
C ARG A 269 -42.70 4.43 37.82
N ALA A 270 -42.88 4.21 39.11
CA ALA A 270 -41.99 3.40 39.92
C ALA A 270 -42.75 2.33 40.72
N TYR A 271 -42.11 1.20 40.96
CA TYR A 271 -42.59 0.16 41.88
C TYR A 271 -41.43 -0.35 42.75
N SER A 272 -41.75 -0.91 43.90
CA SER A 272 -40.78 -1.41 44.88
C SER A 272 -41.30 -2.68 45.55
N ASP A 273 -40.39 -3.57 45.93
CA ASP A 273 -40.72 -4.79 46.67
C ASP A 273 -41.09 -4.47 48.14
N GLU A 274 -40.74 -3.27 48.62
CA GLU A 274 -41.04 -2.78 49.98
C GLU A 274 -41.78 -1.43 49.91
N PRO A 275 -42.70 -1.13 50.86
CA PRO A 275 -43.38 0.17 50.88
C PRO A 275 -42.40 1.33 51.11
N VAL A 276 -42.31 2.23 50.14
CA VAL A 276 -41.52 3.48 50.23
C VAL A 276 -42.47 4.66 50.38
N LYS A 277 -42.24 5.52 51.36
CA LYS A 277 -43.08 6.71 51.57
C LYS A 277 -42.64 7.88 50.70
N LYS A 278 -43.59 8.77 50.37
CA LYS A 278 -43.31 10.04 49.71
C LYS A 278 -42.22 10.82 50.44
N GLY A 279 -41.22 11.27 49.69
CA GLY A 279 -40.06 12.03 50.17
C GLY A 279 -38.86 11.16 50.57
N GLU A 280 -38.99 9.84 50.59
CA GLU A 280 -37.86 8.94 50.86
C GLU A 280 -36.93 8.83 49.65
N LYS A 281 -35.64 8.67 49.93
CA LYS A 281 -34.63 8.46 48.90
C LYS A 281 -34.67 7.03 48.38
N VAL A 282 -34.50 6.89 47.08
CA VAL A 282 -34.55 5.61 46.38
C VAL A 282 -33.41 5.47 45.39
N ILE A 283 -32.99 4.23 45.13
CA ILE A 283 -32.02 3.89 44.08
C ILE A 283 -32.72 3.02 43.04
N VAL A 284 -32.52 3.35 41.77
CA VAL A 284 -33.07 2.56 40.65
C VAL A 284 -32.31 1.23 40.52
N GLU A 285 -33.02 0.11 40.67
CA GLU A 285 -32.45 -1.24 40.51
C GLU A 285 -32.48 -1.72 39.06
N SER A 286 -33.60 -1.48 38.37
CA SER A 286 -33.80 -1.92 36.99
C SER A 286 -34.85 -1.06 36.30
N VAL A 287 -34.86 -1.11 34.98
CA VAL A 287 -35.86 -0.42 34.15
C VAL A 287 -36.57 -1.43 33.27
N SER A 288 -37.90 -1.40 33.27
CA SER A 288 -38.77 -2.28 32.48
C SER A 288 -39.78 -1.42 31.71
N GLY A 289 -39.48 -1.15 30.44
CA GLY A 289 -40.27 -0.26 29.59
C GLY A 289 -40.26 1.18 30.13
N LEU A 290 -41.45 1.73 30.43
CA LEU A 290 -41.64 3.06 31.03
C LEU A 290 -41.82 3.02 32.55
N ARG A 291 -41.46 1.89 33.20
CA ARG A 291 -41.49 1.72 34.66
C ARG A 291 -40.12 1.39 35.21
N ILE A 292 -39.78 1.98 36.35
CA ILE A 292 -38.52 1.72 37.06
C ILE A 292 -38.78 0.92 38.33
N LYS A 293 -37.95 -0.07 38.62
CA LYS A 293 -37.92 -0.73 39.92
C LYS A 293 -36.98 0.04 40.83
N VAL A 294 -37.45 0.43 42.00
CA VAL A 294 -36.67 1.20 42.97
C VAL A 294 -36.58 0.48 44.30
N ARG A 295 -35.45 0.61 44.97
CA ARG A 295 -35.28 0.17 46.36
C ARG A 295 -35.07 1.37 47.26
N LYS A 296 -35.51 1.27 48.51
CA LYS A 296 -35.23 2.28 49.53
C LYS A 296 -33.73 2.39 49.75
N GLU A 297 -33.22 3.61 49.79
CA GLU A 297 -31.84 3.83 50.21
C GLU A 297 -31.74 3.68 51.73
N GLU A 298 -31.08 2.60 52.19
CA GLU A 298 -30.72 2.47 53.59
C GLU A 298 -29.70 3.56 53.94
N ARG A 299 -30.07 4.48 54.83
CA ARG A 299 -29.12 5.42 55.43
C ARG A 299 -28.04 4.62 56.17
N ARG A 300 -26.82 4.65 55.66
CA ARG A 300 -25.62 4.38 56.46
C ARG A 300 -25.32 5.53 57.40
#